data_AF-A0A1B6LV60-F1
#
_entry.id   AF-A0A1B6LV60-F1
#
_cell.length_a   1.000
_cell.length_b   1.000
_cell.length_c   1.000
_cell.angle_alpha   90.00
_cell.angle_beta   90.00
_cell.angle_gamma   90.00
#
_symmetry.space_group_name_H-M   'P 1'
#
loop_
_entity.id
_entity.type
_entity.pdbx_description
1 polymer ?
#
loop_
_entity_poly.entity_id
_entity_poly.type
_entity_poly.pdbx_seq_one_letter_code
_entity_poly.pdbx_strand_id
1 'polypeptide(L)'
;VDEEEYQRRGLRPRHAYSVLDVRDLNGIRLVRLRNPWGHYSWRGDWSDDSNIWTPQLRELLMPHGASDGVFWISFEDVLKYFDCIDICKVRWSGWNEVRLRGTLPPLSSLNHLSCVLLTVLEPTEAEFTLFQEGQRNSEKSQRSQLDLCVVVFRTRSPASPEVGRLVEHSKRQVRGFVGCHKMLERDLYILVCLAFNHW
;
A
#
# COMPACT_ATOMS: atom_id res chain seq x y z
N VAL A 1 -0.25 -20.02 13.53
CA VAL A 1 1.18 -19.67 13.44
C VAL A 1 1.91 -20.51 14.48
N ASP A 2 2.72 -21.45 14.05
CA ASP A 2 3.60 -22.22 14.93
C ASP A 2 4.84 -21.36 15.24
N GLU A 3 4.94 -20.86 16.46
CA GLU A 3 6.03 -19.95 16.82
C GLU A 3 7.40 -20.65 16.87
N GLU A 4 7.42 -21.94 17.20
CA GLU A 4 8.65 -22.72 17.26
C GLU A 4 9.22 -22.98 15.86
N GLU A 5 8.35 -23.26 14.87
CA GLU A 5 8.78 -23.40 13.47
C GLU A 5 9.45 -22.11 12.97
N TYR A 6 8.82 -20.96 13.20
CA TYR A 6 9.36 -19.67 12.77
C TYR A 6 10.72 -19.38 13.44
N GLN A 7 10.81 -19.57 14.76
CA GLN A 7 12.07 -19.38 15.49
C GLN A 7 13.17 -20.32 15.00
N ARG A 8 12.84 -21.59 14.72
CA ARG A 8 13.78 -22.58 14.16
C ARG A 8 14.29 -22.17 12.78
N ARG A 9 13.44 -21.51 11.98
CA ARG A 9 13.80 -20.93 10.69
C ARG A 9 14.49 -19.56 10.80
N GLY A 10 14.64 -19.01 12.01
CA GLY A 10 15.26 -17.71 12.23
C GLY A 10 14.35 -16.52 11.89
N LEU A 11 13.04 -16.75 11.82
CA LEU A 11 12.02 -15.72 11.63
C LEU A 11 11.28 -15.44 12.94
N ARG A 12 10.76 -14.23 13.09
CA ARG A 12 9.94 -13.84 14.23
C ARG A 12 8.49 -13.63 13.77
N PRO A 13 7.53 -14.37 14.33
CA PRO A 13 6.13 -14.20 13.96
C PRO A 13 5.60 -12.82 14.39
N ARG A 14 4.60 -12.31 13.66
CA ARG A 14 3.93 -11.03 13.94
C ARG A 14 4.91 -9.84 14.04
N HIS A 15 5.96 -9.87 13.21
CA HIS A 15 7.00 -8.85 13.18
C HIS A 15 7.23 -8.36 11.75
N ALA A 16 7.51 -7.07 11.60
CA ALA A 16 7.74 -6.46 10.30
C ALA A 16 9.22 -6.54 9.90
N TYR A 17 9.46 -6.87 8.64
CA TYR A 17 10.78 -6.91 8.02
C TYR A 17 10.83 -5.93 6.86
N SER A 18 11.99 -5.32 6.62
CA SER A 18 12.20 -4.46 5.44
C SER A 18 12.65 -5.29 4.25
N VAL A 19 12.03 -5.08 3.08
CA VAL A 19 12.57 -5.55 1.81
C VAL A 19 13.68 -4.60 1.37
N LEU A 20 14.89 -5.12 1.16
CA LEU A 20 16.06 -4.33 0.76
C LEU A 20 16.40 -4.49 -0.72
N ASP A 21 16.25 -5.68 -1.28
CA ASP A 21 16.56 -5.98 -2.68
C ASP A 21 15.74 -7.19 -3.16
N VAL A 22 15.53 -7.29 -4.46
CA VAL A 22 14.85 -8.42 -5.12
C VAL A 22 15.63 -8.77 -6.39
N ARG A 23 15.93 -10.06 -6.58
CA ARG A 23 16.74 -10.54 -7.71
C ARG A 23 16.09 -11.74 -8.37
N ASP A 24 16.11 -11.75 -9.69
CA ASP A 24 15.82 -12.93 -10.51
C ASP A 24 17.06 -13.26 -11.32
N LEU A 25 17.70 -14.39 -10.99
CA LEU A 25 18.94 -14.85 -11.59
C LEU A 25 18.69 -16.19 -12.26
N ASN A 26 18.35 -16.15 -13.55
CA ASN A 26 18.06 -17.34 -14.36
C ASN A 26 17.00 -18.26 -13.72
N GLY A 27 15.92 -17.68 -13.18
CA GLY A 27 14.83 -18.42 -12.53
C GLY A 27 15.00 -18.61 -11.02
N ILE A 28 16.17 -18.29 -10.46
CA ILE A 28 16.38 -18.23 -9.02
C ILE A 28 15.89 -16.85 -8.53
N ARG A 29 14.71 -16.83 -7.91
CA ARG A 29 14.07 -15.63 -7.37
C ARG A 29 14.36 -15.47 -5.88
N LEU A 30 15.13 -14.45 -5.53
CA LEU A 30 15.56 -14.17 -4.16
C LEU A 30 15.08 -12.80 -3.70
N VAL A 31 14.73 -12.71 -2.42
CA VAL A 31 14.36 -11.47 -1.75
C VAL A 31 15.34 -11.25 -0.60
N ARG A 32 15.90 -10.05 -0.52
CA ARG A 32 16.77 -9.64 0.59
C ARG A 32 15.92 -8.94 1.63
N LEU A 33 15.86 -9.50 2.83
CA LEU A 33 15.09 -8.97 3.95
C LEU A 33 16.01 -8.48 5.06
N ARG A 34 15.50 -7.55 5.87
CA ARG A 34 16.14 -7.08 7.09
C ARG A 34 15.20 -7.13 8.29
N ASN A 35 15.64 -7.77 9.36
CA ASN A 35 15.05 -7.61 10.68
C ASN A 35 15.50 -6.25 11.26
N PRO A 36 14.57 -5.33 11.57
CA PRO A 36 14.93 -4.03 12.15
C PRO A 36 15.59 -4.15 13.53
N TRP A 37 15.42 -5.26 14.25
CA TRP A 37 16.08 -5.49 15.54
C TRP A 37 17.53 -5.98 15.43
N GLY A 38 18.05 -6.23 14.22
CA GLY A 38 19.44 -6.63 14.02
C GLY A 38 19.80 -8.00 14.61
N HIS A 39 18.81 -8.83 14.93
CA HIS A 39 19.01 -10.20 15.40
C HIS A 39 18.06 -11.12 14.64
N TYR A 40 18.30 -12.43 14.69
CA TYR A 40 17.54 -13.45 13.94
C TYR A 40 17.69 -13.32 12.42
N SER A 41 18.53 -14.19 11.86
CA SER A 41 18.72 -14.36 10.42
C SER A 41 18.09 -15.66 9.97
N TRP A 42 17.56 -15.68 8.75
CA TRP A 42 17.00 -16.86 8.09
C TRP A 42 17.97 -18.05 8.15
N ARG A 43 17.45 -19.24 8.47
CA ARG A 43 18.20 -20.49 8.61
C ARG A 43 17.81 -21.57 7.59
N GLY A 44 17.05 -21.20 6.56
CA GLY A 44 16.68 -22.12 5.47
C GLY A 44 17.57 -21.94 4.24
N ASP A 45 17.04 -22.30 3.09
CA ASP A 45 17.72 -22.18 1.80
C ASP A 45 18.05 -20.71 1.52
N TRP A 46 19.28 -20.45 1.04
CA TRP A 46 19.83 -19.11 0.82
C TRP A 46 20.14 -18.31 2.10
N SER A 47 20.10 -18.94 3.27
CA SER A 47 20.75 -18.39 4.48
C SER A 47 22.25 -18.17 4.29
N ASP A 48 22.87 -17.37 5.15
CA ASP A 48 24.30 -17.02 5.04
C ASP A 48 25.24 -18.24 5.05
N ASP A 49 24.82 -19.30 5.75
CA ASP A 49 25.54 -20.57 5.89
C ASP A 49 25.07 -21.66 4.91
N SER A 50 24.14 -21.33 4.01
CA SER A 50 23.58 -22.31 3.07
C SER A 50 24.65 -22.84 2.10
N ASN A 51 24.65 -24.15 1.88
CA ASN A 51 25.58 -24.81 0.95
C ASN A 51 25.18 -24.67 -0.54
N ILE A 52 23.96 -24.17 -0.82
CA ILE A 52 23.47 -24.00 -2.20
C ILE A 52 24.04 -22.74 -2.88
N TRP A 53 24.72 -21.88 -2.11
CA TRP A 53 25.42 -20.73 -2.65
C TRP A 53 26.57 -21.18 -3.55
N THR A 54 26.53 -20.79 -4.82
CA THR A 54 27.73 -20.86 -5.66
C THR A 54 28.65 -19.70 -5.31
N PRO A 55 29.99 -19.84 -5.45
CA PRO A 55 30.93 -18.75 -5.21
C PRO A 55 30.57 -17.47 -5.98
N GLN A 56 30.11 -17.62 -7.23
CA GLN A 56 29.72 -16.52 -8.10
C GLN A 56 28.48 -15.78 -7.57
N LEU A 57 27.45 -16.52 -7.13
CA LEU A 57 26.24 -15.91 -6.57
C LEU A 57 26.51 -15.24 -5.23
N ARG A 58 27.39 -15.84 -4.42
CA ARG A 58 27.79 -15.29 -3.12
C ARG A 58 28.52 -13.97 -3.28
N GLU A 59 29.46 -13.88 -4.22
CA GLU A 59 30.17 -12.65 -4.54
C GLU A 59 29.23 -11.57 -5.10
N LEU A 60 28.29 -11.96 -5.98
CA LEU A 60 27.34 -11.02 -6.60
C LEU A 60 26.33 -10.44 -5.60
N LEU A 61 25.79 -11.25 -4.69
CA LEU A 61 24.67 -10.88 -3.82
C LEU A 61 25.07 -10.56 -2.38
N MET A 62 26.24 -11.02 -1.94
CA MET A 62 26.80 -10.77 -0.62
C MET A 62 28.29 -10.35 -0.70
N PRO A 63 28.64 -9.32 -1.50
CA PRO A 63 30.04 -8.89 -1.70
C PRO A 63 30.73 -8.43 -0.41
N HIS A 64 29.95 -8.01 0.59
CA HIS A 64 30.43 -7.59 1.91
C HIS A 64 30.17 -8.63 3.01
N GLY A 65 29.79 -9.85 2.62
CA GLY A 65 29.44 -10.92 3.56
C GLY A 65 28.08 -10.77 4.23
N ALA A 66 27.88 -11.59 5.27
CA ALA A 66 26.69 -11.58 6.11
C ALA A 66 26.64 -10.30 6.96
N SER A 67 25.43 -9.83 7.24
CA SER A 67 25.19 -8.67 8.10
C SER A 67 24.06 -8.98 9.06
N ASP A 68 24.20 -8.55 10.31
CA ASP A 68 23.26 -8.89 11.38
C ASP A 68 21.81 -8.55 11.05
N GLY A 69 20.96 -9.57 11.04
CA GLY A 69 19.54 -9.47 10.72
C GLY A 69 19.24 -9.20 9.24
N VAL A 70 20.22 -9.20 8.33
CA VAL A 70 20.03 -9.08 6.88
C VAL A 70 20.31 -10.42 6.23
N PHE A 71 19.36 -10.93 5.45
CA PHE A 71 19.49 -12.25 4.83
C PHE A 71 18.77 -12.31 3.49
N TRP A 72 19.20 -13.26 2.66
CA TRP A 72 18.48 -13.66 1.46
C TRP A 72 17.55 -14.83 1.78
N ILE A 73 16.41 -14.88 1.10
CA ILE A 73 15.42 -15.95 1.20
C ILE A 73 14.82 -16.18 -0.19
N SER A 74 14.42 -17.41 -0.50
CA SER A 74 13.74 -17.72 -1.75
C SER A 74 12.38 -17.03 -1.80
N PHE A 75 11.93 -16.60 -2.98
CA PHE A 75 10.59 -16.03 -3.11
C PHE A 75 9.49 -17.03 -2.71
N GLU A 76 9.71 -18.33 -2.92
CA GLU A 76 8.80 -19.39 -2.51
C GLU A 76 8.66 -19.47 -0.98
N ASP A 77 9.77 -19.36 -0.24
CA ASP A 77 9.73 -19.28 1.21
C ASP A 77 9.11 -17.97 1.70
N VAL A 78 9.29 -16.85 0.99
CA VAL A 78 8.57 -15.61 1.31
C VAL A 78 7.05 -15.84 1.27
N LEU A 79 6.55 -16.49 0.21
CA LEU A 79 5.13 -16.83 0.09
C LEU A 79 4.65 -17.81 1.15
N LYS A 80 5.54 -18.65 1.69
CA LYS A 80 5.22 -19.62 2.75
C LYS A 80 5.15 -18.98 4.14
N TYR A 81 6.08 -18.09 4.47
CA TYR A 81 6.24 -17.59 5.85
C TYR A 81 5.72 -16.16 6.07
N PHE A 82 5.45 -15.37 5.02
CA PHE A 82 4.97 -14.00 5.13
C PHE A 82 3.57 -13.84 4.53
N ASP A 83 2.67 -13.22 5.32
CA ASP A 83 1.27 -13.06 4.93
C ASP A 83 1.02 -11.78 4.10
N CYS A 84 1.86 -10.75 4.28
CA CYS A 84 1.67 -9.46 3.64
C CYS A 84 3.00 -8.79 3.25
N ILE A 85 2.94 -8.05 2.14
CA ILE A 85 4.01 -7.16 1.69
C ILE A 85 3.39 -5.78 1.48
N ASP A 86 3.84 -4.80 2.26
CA ASP A 86 3.40 -3.42 2.15
C ASP A 86 4.41 -2.61 1.33
N ILE A 87 3.94 -2.00 0.25
CA ILE A 87 4.78 -1.17 -0.64
C ILE A 87 4.29 0.28 -0.56
N CYS A 88 5.15 1.16 -0.07
CA CYS A 88 4.95 2.61 -0.17
C CYS A 88 5.61 3.10 -1.47
N LYS A 89 4.79 3.35 -2.49
CA LYS A 89 5.28 3.98 -3.73
C LYS A 89 5.45 5.47 -3.48
N VAL A 90 6.69 5.92 -3.51
CA VAL A 90 6.99 7.34 -3.53
C VAL A 90 7.33 7.68 -4.99
N ARG A 91 6.81 8.79 -5.51
CA ARG A 91 7.01 9.20 -6.91
C ARG A 91 7.77 10.53 -6.89
N TRP A 92 9.03 10.53 -7.32
CA TRP A 92 10.01 11.60 -7.08
C TRP A 92 9.86 12.80 -8.03
N SER A 93 9.29 12.59 -9.21
CA SER A 93 9.14 13.63 -10.24
C SER A 93 7.90 13.38 -11.10
N GLY A 94 7.38 14.45 -11.70
CA GLY A 94 6.27 14.38 -12.67
C GLY A 94 4.86 14.27 -12.07
N TRP A 95 4.71 14.29 -10.74
CA TRP A 95 3.41 14.26 -10.06
C TRP A 95 3.13 15.58 -9.35
N ASN A 96 1.90 16.05 -9.50
CA ASN A 96 1.36 17.18 -8.74
C ASN A 96 0.39 16.65 -7.69
N GLU A 97 0.43 17.21 -6.48
CA GLU A 97 -0.46 16.83 -5.39
C GLU A 97 -1.38 18.00 -5.00
N VAL A 98 -2.67 17.70 -4.86
CA VAL A 98 -3.65 18.61 -4.27
C VAL A 98 -4.34 17.90 -3.12
N ARG A 99 -4.37 18.54 -1.95
CA ARG A 99 -5.03 18.01 -0.74
C ARG A 99 -6.19 18.89 -0.35
N LEU A 100 -7.39 18.34 -0.40
CA LEU A 100 -8.61 19.00 0.02
C LEU A 100 -9.03 18.44 1.38
N ARG A 101 -9.25 19.32 2.36
CA ARG A 101 -9.79 18.95 3.67
C ARG A 101 -11.30 19.19 3.67
N GLY A 102 -12.04 18.29 4.28
CA GLY A 102 -13.50 18.39 4.39
C GLY A 102 -14.01 17.60 5.58
N THR A 103 -15.28 17.84 5.91
CA THR A 103 -16.01 17.06 6.91
C THR A 103 -17.12 16.30 6.19
N LEU A 104 -17.26 15.01 6.48
CA LEU A 104 -18.41 14.21 6.06
C LEU A 104 -19.41 14.18 7.22
N PRO A 105 -20.47 15.02 7.23
CA PRO A 105 -21.44 15.02 8.32
C PRO A 105 -22.24 13.71 8.35
N PRO A 106 -22.89 13.38 9.50
CA PRO A 106 -23.86 12.28 9.56
C PRO A 106 -24.94 12.48 8.51
N LEU A 107 -25.41 11.39 7.89
CA LEU A 107 -26.44 11.43 6.84
C LEU A 107 -26.07 12.31 5.62
N SER A 108 -24.76 12.53 5.36
CA SER A 108 -24.26 13.32 4.23
C SER A 108 -24.79 12.85 2.87
N SER A 109 -24.95 11.55 2.69
CA SER A 109 -25.53 10.97 1.47
C SER A 109 -26.98 11.39 1.18
N LEU A 110 -27.69 11.94 2.18
CA LEU A 110 -29.09 12.36 2.06
C LEU A 110 -29.25 13.88 1.95
N ASN A 111 -28.46 14.64 2.71
CA ASN A 111 -28.69 16.09 2.87
C ASN A 111 -27.56 16.96 2.30
N HIS A 112 -26.31 16.49 2.33
CA HIS A 112 -25.15 17.31 2.03
C HIS A 112 -24.04 16.49 1.37
N LEU A 113 -24.02 16.49 0.04
CA LEU A 113 -22.95 15.86 -0.73
C LEU A 113 -21.90 16.90 -1.11
N SER A 114 -20.67 16.71 -0.62
CA SER A 114 -19.51 17.49 -1.07
C SER A 114 -18.89 16.83 -2.28
N CYS A 115 -18.80 17.58 -3.38
CA CYS A 115 -18.23 17.14 -4.64
C CYS A 115 -17.04 18.01 -5.02
N VAL A 116 -16.03 17.41 -5.63
CA VAL A 116 -14.90 18.14 -6.23
C VAL A 116 -15.03 18.03 -7.74
N LEU A 117 -15.12 19.18 -8.41
CA LEU A 117 -15.06 19.24 -9.86
C LEU A 117 -13.60 19.17 -10.30
N LEU A 118 -13.29 18.23 -11.19
CA LEU A 118 -11.96 18.03 -11.75
C LEU A 118 -12.02 18.23 -13.27
N THR A 119 -11.17 19.11 -13.77
CA THR A 119 -10.99 19.31 -15.22
C THR A 119 -9.67 18.69 -15.64
N VAL A 120 -9.72 17.71 -16.53
CA VAL A 120 -8.54 17.06 -17.07
C VAL A 120 -8.29 17.63 -18.47
N LEU A 121 -7.17 18.33 -18.64
CA LEU A 121 -6.86 19.05 -19.87
C LEU A 121 -6.19 18.17 -20.93
N GLU A 122 -5.56 17.08 -20.50
CA GLU A 122 -4.86 16.11 -21.34
C GLU A 122 -4.87 14.74 -20.64
N PRO A 123 -4.63 13.63 -21.37
CA PRO A 123 -4.56 12.31 -20.74
C PRO A 123 -3.64 12.29 -19.52
N THR A 124 -4.19 12.04 -18.33
CA THR A 124 -3.51 12.22 -17.05
C THR A 124 -3.67 10.97 -16.19
N GLU A 125 -2.56 10.42 -15.70
CA GLU A 125 -2.60 9.42 -14.64
C GLU A 125 -3.00 10.10 -13.33
N ALA A 126 -4.13 9.71 -12.77
CA ALA A 126 -4.66 10.29 -11.55
C ALA A 126 -4.78 9.23 -10.45
N GLU A 127 -4.42 9.62 -9.22
CA GLU A 127 -4.62 8.83 -8.02
C GLU A 127 -5.50 9.59 -7.05
N PHE A 128 -6.55 8.92 -6.59
CA PHE A 128 -7.55 9.48 -5.69
C PHE A 128 -7.46 8.75 -4.36
N THR A 129 -7.24 9.50 -3.29
CA THR A 129 -7.12 8.96 -1.94
C THR A 129 -8.02 9.74 -0.99
N LEU A 130 -8.89 9.02 -0.28
CA LEU A 130 -9.71 9.57 0.79
C LEU A 130 -9.17 9.05 2.13
N PHE A 131 -8.75 9.97 2.99
CA PHE A 131 -8.18 9.68 4.29
C PHE A 131 -9.10 10.21 5.40
N GLN A 132 -9.23 9.45 6.49
CA GLN A 132 -9.87 9.89 7.73
C GLN A 132 -8.85 9.97 8.86
N GLU A 133 -9.01 10.96 9.75
CA GLU A 133 -8.12 11.10 10.90
C GLU A 133 -8.10 9.82 11.76
N GLY A 134 -6.89 9.30 12.00
CA GLY A 134 -6.68 8.12 12.82
C GLY A 134 -6.73 8.40 14.32
N GLN A 135 -6.79 7.33 15.11
CA GLN A 135 -6.99 7.38 16.56
C GLN A 135 -5.69 7.27 17.39
N ARG A 136 -4.55 7.73 16.86
CA ARG A 136 -3.26 7.60 17.58
C ARG A 136 -3.18 8.44 18.87
N ASN A 137 -4.14 9.33 19.12
CA ASN A 137 -4.29 10.06 20.39
C ASN A 137 -5.44 9.45 21.22
N SER A 138 -5.14 9.10 22.48
CA SER A 138 -5.99 8.32 23.40
C SER A 138 -7.40 8.87 23.61
N GLU A 139 -7.61 10.20 23.55
CA GLU A 139 -8.93 10.83 23.71
C GLU A 139 -9.89 10.57 22.53
N LYS A 140 -9.36 10.28 21.33
CA LYS A 140 -10.16 9.96 20.12
C LYS A 140 -10.36 8.44 19.91
N SER A 141 -9.81 7.61 20.80
CA SER A 141 -9.82 6.13 20.75
C SER A 141 -11.21 5.48 20.73
N GLN A 142 -12.26 6.24 21.09
CA GLN A 142 -13.64 5.75 21.16
C GLN A 142 -14.42 5.81 19.82
N ARG A 143 -13.89 6.46 18.76
CA ARG A 143 -14.61 6.61 17.48
C ARG A 143 -14.32 5.47 16.49
N SER A 144 -15.33 4.68 16.17
CA SER A 144 -15.20 3.67 15.11
C SER A 144 -14.78 4.30 13.78
N GLN A 145 -13.89 3.63 13.04
CA GLN A 145 -13.51 4.06 11.69
C GLN A 145 -14.74 4.08 10.80
N LEU A 146 -14.84 5.11 9.96
CA LEU A 146 -15.88 5.18 8.95
C LEU A 146 -15.58 4.22 7.80
N ASP A 147 -16.66 3.78 7.18
CA ASP A 147 -16.67 2.97 5.98
C ASP A 147 -16.62 3.88 4.76
N LEU A 148 -15.43 4.02 4.19
CA LEU A 148 -15.12 5.04 3.19
C LEU A 148 -15.24 4.52 1.76
N CYS A 149 -15.60 5.41 0.84
CA CYS A 149 -15.47 5.20 -0.60
C CYS A 149 -15.21 6.53 -1.31
N VAL A 150 -14.36 6.50 -2.34
CA VAL A 150 -14.22 7.60 -3.29
C VAL A 150 -14.70 7.15 -4.65
N VAL A 151 -15.48 8.00 -5.32
CA VAL A 151 -16.12 7.68 -6.60
C VAL A 151 -15.87 8.80 -7.60
N VAL A 152 -15.52 8.43 -8.83
CA VAL A 152 -15.24 9.33 -9.94
C VAL A 152 -16.31 9.16 -11.01
N PHE A 153 -17.01 10.25 -11.34
CA PHE A 153 -17.99 10.30 -12.43
C PHE A 153 -17.52 11.26 -13.52
N ARG A 154 -17.99 11.06 -14.76
CA ARG A 154 -17.94 12.12 -15.79
C ARG A 154 -19.03 13.15 -15.54
N THR A 155 -18.79 14.40 -15.95
CA THR A 155 -19.80 15.45 -16.03
C THR A 155 -19.69 16.18 -17.36
N ARG A 156 -20.76 16.88 -17.76
CA ARG A 156 -20.84 17.56 -19.07
C ARG A 156 -20.54 19.05 -19.01
N SER A 157 -20.78 19.68 -17.87
CA SER A 157 -20.67 21.13 -17.72
C SER A 157 -20.03 21.50 -16.39
N PRO A 158 -19.06 22.43 -16.38
CA PRO A 158 -18.49 22.94 -15.13
C PRO A 158 -19.45 23.94 -14.45
N ALA A 159 -20.31 24.62 -15.22
CA ALA A 159 -21.26 25.61 -14.70
C ALA A 159 -22.52 24.98 -14.10
N SER A 160 -22.89 23.78 -14.57
CA SER A 160 -24.00 22.98 -14.04
C SER A 160 -23.56 21.52 -13.99
N PRO A 161 -22.76 21.14 -12.97
CA PRO A 161 -22.22 19.80 -12.90
C PRO A 161 -23.31 18.78 -12.53
N GLU A 162 -23.45 17.78 -13.38
CA GLU A 162 -24.38 16.66 -13.17
C GLU A 162 -23.59 15.36 -13.05
N VAL A 163 -24.03 14.48 -12.15
CA VAL A 163 -23.43 13.15 -11.99
C VAL A 163 -23.75 12.30 -13.23
N GLY A 164 -22.74 12.09 -14.07
CA GLY A 164 -22.86 11.29 -15.28
C GLY A 164 -22.38 9.85 -15.09
N ARG A 165 -21.70 9.31 -16.10
CA ARG A 165 -21.22 7.92 -16.11
C ARG A 165 -20.16 7.70 -15.03
N LEU A 166 -20.27 6.59 -14.30
CA LEU A 166 -19.22 6.10 -13.40
C LEU A 166 -17.95 5.75 -14.19
N VAL A 167 -16.82 6.30 -13.73
CA VAL A 167 -15.49 6.12 -14.36
C VAL A 167 -14.64 5.16 -13.55
N GLU A 168 -14.55 5.40 -12.25
CA GLU A 168 -13.72 4.62 -11.33
C GLU A 168 -14.20 4.79 -9.89
N HIS A 169 -13.92 3.82 -9.02
CA HIS A 169 -14.16 3.96 -7.59
C HIS A 169 -13.18 3.13 -6.76
N SER A 170 -12.97 3.54 -5.51
CA SER A 170 -12.27 2.68 -4.55
C SER A 170 -13.15 1.51 -4.12
N LYS A 171 -12.51 0.44 -3.61
CA LYS A 171 -13.24 -0.53 -2.78
C LYS A 171 -13.78 0.21 -1.55
N ARG A 172 -15.00 -0.16 -1.15
CA ARG A 172 -15.62 0.29 0.10
C ARG A 172 -14.98 -0.45 1.27
N GLN A 173 -14.39 0.28 2.23
CA GLN A 173 -13.65 -0.33 3.34
C GLN A 173 -13.71 0.51 4.63
N VAL A 174 -13.77 -0.19 5.76
CA VAL A 174 -13.54 0.37 7.10
C VAL A 174 -12.04 0.39 7.38
N ARG A 175 -11.36 1.46 6.93
CA ARG A 175 -9.91 1.67 7.07
C ARG A 175 -9.59 3.16 7.21
N GLY A 176 -8.40 3.49 7.72
CA GLY A 176 -7.92 4.87 7.82
C GLY A 176 -7.84 5.61 6.47
N PHE A 177 -7.77 4.89 5.35
CA PHE A 177 -7.87 5.46 4.02
C PHE A 177 -8.41 4.45 3.01
N VAL A 178 -8.95 4.95 1.89
CA VAL A 178 -9.27 4.20 0.67
C VAL A 178 -8.76 4.98 -0.54
N GLY A 179 -8.52 4.29 -1.66
CA GLY A 179 -8.15 4.98 -2.89
C GLY A 179 -8.34 4.13 -4.14
N CYS A 180 -8.25 4.80 -5.28
CA CYS A 180 -8.25 4.21 -6.61
C CYS A 180 -7.35 5.03 -7.54
N HIS A 181 -6.91 4.43 -8.63
CA HIS A 181 -6.10 5.11 -9.66
C HIS A 181 -6.70 4.89 -11.04
N LYS A 182 -6.55 5.86 -11.93
CA LYS A 182 -7.06 5.79 -13.30
C LYS A 182 -6.25 6.66 -14.25
N MET A 183 -6.04 6.18 -15.47
CA MET A 183 -5.68 7.04 -16.59
C MET A 183 -6.94 7.76 -17.09
N LEU A 184 -7.05 9.06 -16.81
CA LEU A 184 -8.18 9.88 -17.21
C LEU A 184 -7.94 10.48 -18.59
N GLU A 185 -8.97 10.46 -19.44
CA GLU A 185 -8.97 11.19 -20.71
C GLU A 185 -9.27 12.67 -20.47
N ARG A 186 -8.96 13.52 -21.46
CA ARG A 186 -9.33 14.93 -21.47
C ARG A 186 -10.85 15.08 -21.39
N ASP A 187 -11.35 15.43 -20.21
CA ASP A 187 -12.79 15.57 -19.93
C ASP A 187 -13.01 16.27 -18.58
N LEU A 188 -14.27 16.44 -18.20
CA LEU A 188 -14.71 16.92 -16.90
C LEU A 188 -15.19 15.76 -16.02
N TYR A 189 -14.80 15.80 -14.75
CA TYR A 189 -15.10 14.76 -13.78
C TYR A 189 -15.63 15.35 -12.48
N ILE A 190 -16.45 14.57 -11.78
CA ILE A 190 -16.91 14.83 -10.42
C ILE A 190 -16.33 13.74 -9.52
N LEU A 191 -15.57 14.16 -8.51
CA LEU A 191 -15.12 13.30 -7.43
C LEU A 191 -16.08 13.44 -6.25
N VAL A 192 -16.59 12.30 -5.77
CA VAL A 192 -17.49 12.22 -4.64
C VAL A 192 -16.84 11.40 -3.54
N CYS A 193 -16.75 11.98 -2.34
CA CYS A 193 -16.24 11.31 -1.15
C CYS A 193 -17.41 10.88 -0.27
N LEU A 194 -17.49 9.60 0.07
CA LEU A 194 -18.62 8.99 0.77
C LEU A 194 -18.17 8.28 2.06
N ALA A 195 -19.05 8.32 3.07
CA ALA A 195 -18.99 7.51 4.28
C ALA A 195 -20.36 6.88 4.56
N PHE A 196 -20.43 5.55 4.75
CA PHE A 196 -21.71 4.82 4.75
C PHE A 196 -22.26 4.44 6.13
N ASN A 197 -21.41 4.33 7.15
CA ASN A 197 -21.77 3.95 8.51
C ASN A 197 -21.79 5.16 9.47
N HIS A 198 -22.06 6.35 8.94
CA HIS A 198 -22.09 7.60 9.67
C HIS A 198 -23.55 7.99 9.94
N TRP A 199 -24.14 7.34 10.94
CA TRP A 199 -25.52 7.54 11.41
C TRP A 199 -25.62 8.69 12.41
#